data_AF-A0A6G2D9J1-F1
#
_entry.id   AF-A0A6G2D9J1-F1
#
_cell.length_a   1.000
_cell.length_b   1.000
_cell.length_c   1.000
_cell.angle_alpha   90.00
_cell.angle_beta   90.00
_cell.angle_gamma   90.00
#
_symmetry.space_group_name_H-M   'P 1'
#
loop_
_entity.id
_entity.type
_entity.pdbx_description
1 polymer ?
#
loop_
_entity_poly.entity_id
_entity_poly.type
_entity_poly.pdbx_seq_one_letter_code
_entity_poly.pdbx_strand_id
1 'polypeptide(L)'
;GIAVKPSQGVVYAPADAEVSIAFPTGHAFGLKTRNGAEVLIHVGIDTVSMNGDGFEAKVAQGNKVKAGDVLGTFDSNKIAAAGLDDTTMVIVTNTADYASVAPVATGSVAKGDAVIEVKI
;
A
#
# COMPACT_ATOMS: atom_id res chain seq x y z
N GLY A 1 -11.74 -1.79 1.16
CA GLY A 1 -10.40 -1.18 1.32
C GLY A 1 -10.52 0.16 2.01
N ILE A 2 -9.46 0.95 2.03
CA ILE A 2 -9.41 2.33 2.52
C ILE A 2 -8.51 3.17 1.62
N ALA A 3 -8.70 4.48 1.60
CA ALA A 3 -7.80 5.44 0.99
C ALA A 3 -7.20 6.34 2.09
N VAL A 4 -5.91 6.61 2.01
CA VAL A 4 -5.15 7.38 2.99
C VAL A 4 -4.51 8.56 2.27
N LYS A 5 -4.80 9.79 2.72
CA LYS A 5 -4.04 10.97 2.31
C LYS A 5 -2.73 10.98 3.13
N PRO A 6 -1.56 10.75 2.51
CA PRO A 6 -0.33 10.57 3.26
C PRO A 6 0.14 11.89 3.87
N SER A 7 0.70 11.81 5.07
CA SER A 7 1.45 12.91 5.72
C SER A 7 2.97 12.77 5.55
N GLN A 8 3.42 11.62 5.03
CA GLN A 8 4.83 11.29 4.81
C GLN A 8 4.98 10.38 3.58
N GLY A 9 6.13 10.48 2.92
CA GLY A 9 6.48 9.73 1.71
C GLY A 9 7.02 8.31 1.95
N VAL A 10 6.44 7.56 2.89
CA VAL A 10 6.92 6.20 3.23
C VAL A 10 5.75 5.22 3.27
N VAL A 11 5.90 4.11 2.55
CA VAL A 11 4.94 2.99 2.56
C VAL A 11 5.46 1.89 3.47
N TYR A 12 4.63 1.48 4.43
CA TYR A 12 4.95 0.40 5.36
C TYR A 12 4.08 -0.83 5.10
N ALA A 13 4.61 -2.02 5.40
CA ALA A 13 3.84 -3.25 5.34
C ALA A 13 2.74 -3.23 6.43
N PRO A 14 1.45 -3.45 6.08
CA PRO A 14 0.34 -3.40 7.03
C PRO A 14 0.24 -4.67 7.88
N ALA A 15 0.92 -5.75 7.48
CA ALA A 15 0.91 -7.03 8.15
C ALA A 15 2.16 -7.84 7.79
N ASP A 16 2.40 -8.93 8.52
CA ASP A 16 3.32 -9.98 8.11
C ASP A 16 2.87 -10.60 6.77
N ALA A 17 3.70 -10.48 5.75
CA ALA A 17 3.34 -10.87 4.38
C ALA A 17 4.54 -11.29 3.54
N GLU A 18 4.24 -11.94 2.42
CA GLU A 18 5.15 -12.07 1.29
C GLU A 18 4.79 -11.03 0.22
N VAL A 19 5.79 -10.38 -0.37
CA VAL A 19 5.60 -9.46 -1.49
C VAL A 19 5.28 -10.28 -2.73
N SER A 20 3.99 -10.33 -3.10
CA SER A 20 3.54 -11.09 -4.27
C SER A 20 3.87 -10.38 -5.58
N ILE A 21 3.87 -9.05 -5.57
CA ILE A 21 4.29 -8.21 -6.69
C ILE A 21 4.90 -6.89 -6.19
N ALA A 22 6.03 -6.51 -6.78
CA ALA A 22 6.61 -5.17 -6.64
C ALA A 22 6.68 -4.58 -8.06
N PHE A 23 5.95 -3.50 -8.30
CA PHE A 23 5.89 -2.92 -9.64
C PHE A 23 7.23 -2.25 -9.99
N PRO A 24 7.75 -2.39 -11.23
CA PRO A 24 9.05 -1.82 -11.60
C PRO A 24 9.18 -0.31 -11.37
N THR A 25 8.07 0.42 -11.48
CA THR A 25 8.00 1.87 -11.24
C THR A 25 7.85 2.23 -9.75
N GLY A 26 7.81 1.27 -8.83
CA GLY A 26 7.83 1.52 -7.38
C GLY A 26 6.58 2.15 -6.76
N HIS A 27 5.57 2.49 -7.55
CA HIS A 27 4.33 3.14 -7.09
C HIS A 27 3.33 2.21 -6.39
N ALA A 28 3.49 0.88 -6.51
CA ALA A 28 2.54 -0.08 -5.96
C ALA A 28 3.22 -1.37 -5.47
N PHE A 29 2.58 -1.99 -4.48
CA PHE A 29 3.03 -3.22 -3.82
C PHE A 29 1.84 -4.14 -3.61
N GLY A 30 1.93 -5.36 -4.13
CA GLY A 30 1.02 -6.44 -3.78
C GLY A 30 1.64 -7.35 -2.74
N LEU A 31 0.85 -7.68 -1.72
CA LEU A 31 1.26 -8.46 -0.56
C LEU A 31 0.30 -9.62 -0.40
N LYS A 32 0.82 -10.77 0.00
CA LYS A 32 0.02 -11.91 0.45
C LYS A 32 0.32 -12.18 1.90
N THR A 33 -0.67 -11.95 2.76
CA THR A 33 -0.53 -12.17 4.20
C THR A 33 -0.55 -13.66 4.54
N ARG A 34 -0.15 -14.03 5.76
CA ARG A 34 -0.18 -15.42 6.24
C ARG A 34 -1.58 -16.05 6.29
N ASN A 35 -2.62 -15.24 6.49
CA ASN A 35 -4.02 -15.67 6.46
C ASN A 35 -4.63 -15.64 5.03
N GLY A 36 -3.79 -15.49 4.01
CA GLY A 36 -4.19 -15.58 2.60
C GLY A 36 -4.72 -14.30 1.98
N ALA A 37 -4.80 -13.19 2.74
CA ALA A 37 -5.36 -11.95 2.22
C ALA A 37 -4.37 -11.33 1.23
N GLU A 38 -4.88 -11.00 0.04
CA GLU A 38 -4.12 -10.33 -0.99
C GLU A 38 -4.37 -8.84 -0.88
N VAL A 39 -3.34 -8.10 -0.47
CA VAL A 39 -3.40 -6.66 -0.21
C VAL A 39 -2.62 -5.92 -1.29
N LEU A 40 -3.30 -5.02 -2.01
CA LEU A 40 -2.68 -4.07 -2.92
C LEU A 40 -2.57 -2.72 -2.23
N ILE A 41 -1.35 -2.18 -2.19
CA ILE A 41 -1.07 -0.79 -1.82
C ILE A 41 -0.68 -0.05 -3.08
N HIS A 42 -1.44 0.96 -3.46
CA HIS A 42 -1.21 1.77 -4.66
C HIS A 42 -1.05 3.24 -4.27
N VAL A 43 0.14 3.79 -4.47
CA VAL A 43 0.48 5.17 -4.09
C VAL A 43 0.00 6.13 -5.16
N GLY A 44 -0.95 6.99 -4.80
CA GLY A 44 -1.55 7.98 -5.69
C GLY A 44 -2.45 7.41 -6.78
N ILE A 45 -2.99 8.32 -7.60
CA ILE A 45 -3.89 8.02 -8.73
C ILE A 45 -3.13 8.29 -10.03
N ASP A 46 -3.18 7.33 -10.97
CA ASP A 46 -2.51 7.38 -12.28
C ASP A 46 -0.97 7.60 -12.23
N THR A 47 -0.35 7.36 -11.08
CA THR A 47 1.08 7.55 -10.81
C THR A 47 2.01 6.61 -11.59
N VAL A 48 1.47 5.54 -12.17
CA VAL A 48 2.20 4.70 -13.14
C VAL A 48 2.76 5.54 -14.31
N SER A 49 2.07 6.61 -14.70
CA SER A 49 2.47 7.53 -15.77
C SER A 49 3.77 8.29 -15.48
N MET A 50 4.17 8.38 -14.20
CA MET A 50 5.43 8.99 -13.77
C MET A 50 6.65 8.11 -14.05
N ASN A 51 6.46 6.88 -14.55
CA ASN A 51 7.54 5.95 -14.92
C ASN A 51 8.60 5.75 -13.83
N GLY A 52 8.19 5.81 -12.57
CA GLY A 52 9.06 5.65 -11.41
C GLY A 52 9.75 6.92 -10.91
N ASP A 53 9.56 8.07 -11.57
CA ASP A 53 10.05 9.33 -11.01
C ASP A 53 9.33 9.66 -9.69
N GLY A 54 10.12 9.90 -8.65
CA GLY A 54 9.61 10.16 -7.31
C GLY A 54 9.21 8.91 -6.53
N PHE A 55 9.55 7.71 -7.00
CA PHE A 55 9.32 6.45 -6.27
C PHE A 55 10.63 5.67 -6.08
N GLU A 56 10.74 5.00 -4.94
CA GLU A 56 11.84 4.08 -4.66
C GLU A 56 11.31 2.83 -3.96
N ALA A 57 11.36 1.68 -4.63
CA ALA A 57 11.04 0.40 -4.01
C ALA A 57 12.21 -0.07 -3.14
N LYS A 58 11.91 -0.49 -1.90
CA LYS A 58 12.89 -1.04 -0.95
C LYS A 58 12.79 -2.56 -0.83
N VAL A 59 11.81 -3.17 -1.49
CA VAL A 59 11.56 -4.61 -1.50
C VAL A 59 11.39 -5.11 -2.93
N ALA A 60 11.62 -6.41 -3.13
CA ALA A 60 11.37 -7.12 -4.38
C ALA A 60 10.32 -8.22 -4.20
N GLN A 61 9.79 -8.70 -5.32
CA GLN A 61 8.90 -9.88 -5.33
C GLN A 61 9.56 -11.07 -4.61
N GLY A 62 8.76 -11.81 -3.84
CA GLY A 62 9.20 -12.97 -3.04
C GLY A 62 9.86 -12.60 -1.71
N ASN A 63 10.10 -11.31 -1.43
CA ASN A 63 10.59 -10.89 -0.12
C ASN A 63 9.53 -11.14 0.96
N LYS A 64 9.97 -11.56 2.14
CA LYS A 64 9.11 -11.66 3.33
C LYS A 64 9.29 -10.40 4.17
N VAL A 65 8.18 -9.80 4.56
CA VAL A 65 8.13 -8.56 5.33
C VAL A 65 7.32 -8.76 6.61
N LYS A 66 7.65 -7.97 7.63
CA LYS A 66 6.93 -7.85 8.89
C LYS A 66 6.09 -6.59 8.90
N ALA A 67 5.02 -6.62 9.69
CA ALA A 67 4.21 -5.42 9.93
C ALA A 67 5.12 -4.25 10.37
N GLY A 68 5.02 -3.12 9.66
CA GLY A 68 5.83 -1.93 9.91
C GLY A 68 7.18 -1.86 9.20
N ASP A 69 7.58 -2.89 8.44
CA ASP A 69 8.74 -2.83 7.54
C ASP A 69 8.48 -1.84 6.40
N VAL A 70 9.54 -1.20 5.90
CA VAL A 70 9.46 -0.27 4.77
C VAL A 70 9.37 -1.04 3.45
N LEU A 71 8.32 -0.79 2.68
CA LEU A 71 8.16 -1.35 1.32
C LEU A 71 8.79 -0.43 0.27
N GLY A 72 8.64 0.87 0.46
CA GLY A 72 9.12 1.87 -0.48
C GLY A 72 8.95 3.29 0.05
N THR A 73 9.51 4.23 -0.68
CA THR A 73 9.36 5.66 -0.43
C THR A 73 8.86 6.36 -1.69
N PHE A 74 8.18 7.49 -1.50
CA PHE A 74 7.70 8.33 -2.59
C PHE A 74 7.82 9.82 -2.26
N ASP A 75 7.78 10.67 -3.28
CA ASP A 75 7.84 12.12 -3.13
C ASP A 75 6.49 12.75 -3.53
N SER A 76 5.68 13.09 -2.53
CA SER A 76 4.39 13.78 -2.72
C SER A 76 4.52 15.09 -3.51
N ASN A 77 5.63 15.82 -3.41
CA ASN A 77 5.81 17.05 -4.16
C ASN A 77 6.00 16.77 -5.66
N LYS A 78 6.71 15.70 -6.00
CA LYS A 78 6.83 15.25 -7.40
C LYS A 78 5.50 14.78 -7.97
N ILE A 79 4.72 14.02 -7.19
CA ILE A 79 3.38 13.59 -7.59
C ILE A 79 2.49 14.82 -7.85
N ALA A 80 2.50 15.80 -6.95
CA ALA A 80 1.75 17.04 -7.12
C ALA A 80 2.24 17.88 -8.31
N ALA A 81 3.56 17.95 -8.53
CA ALA A 81 4.16 18.66 -9.68
C ALA A 81 3.79 18.01 -11.03
N ALA A 82 3.53 16.70 -11.05
CA ALA A 82 2.98 15.99 -12.20
C ALA A 82 1.46 16.19 -12.38
N GLY A 83 0.79 16.93 -11.49
CA GLY A 83 -0.64 17.17 -11.52
C GLY A 83 -1.49 16.00 -11.03
N LEU A 84 -0.91 15.08 -10.25
CA LEU A 84 -1.55 13.87 -9.76
C LEU A 84 -1.87 13.96 -8.26
N ASP A 85 -2.79 13.11 -7.78
CA ASP A 85 -3.14 12.97 -6.36
C ASP A 85 -2.30 11.85 -5.73
N ASP A 86 -1.70 12.11 -4.57
CA ASP A 86 -0.90 11.13 -3.79
C ASP A 86 -1.74 10.28 -2.82
N THR A 87 -3.07 10.43 -2.84
CA THR A 87 -4.00 9.58 -2.08
C THR A 87 -3.71 8.12 -2.35
N THR A 88 -3.31 7.40 -1.30
CA THR A 88 -2.79 6.04 -1.39
C THR A 88 -3.90 5.06 -1.00
N MET A 89 -4.15 4.09 -1.88
CA MET A 89 -5.20 3.09 -1.67
C MET A 89 -4.62 1.83 -1.05
N VAL A 90 -5.32 1.28 -0.05
CA VAL A 90 -5.05 -0.04 0.54
C VAL A 90 -6.28 -0.92 0.31
N ILE A 91 -6.14 -1.94 -0.52
CA ILE A 91 -7.25 -2.72 -1.05
C ILE A 91 -6.98 -4.20 -0.78
N VAL A 92 -7.98 -4.92 -0.27
CA VAL A 92 -7.97 -6.40 -0.30
C VAL A 92 -8.56 -6.82 -1.63
N THR A 93 -7.82 -7.55 -2.46
CA THR A 93 -8.21 -7.86 -3.85
C THR A 93 -9.05 -9.14 -3.94
N ASN A 94 -8.86 -10.09 -3.02
CA ASN A 94 -9.61 -11.35 -2.96
C ASN A 94 -10.75 -11.32 -1.92
N THR A 95 -11.53 -10.25 -1.90
CA THR A 95 -12.62 -10.04 -0.90
C THR A 95 -13.67 -11.15 -0.86
N ALA A 96 -13.89 -11.87 -1.96
CA ALA A 96 -14.86 -12.96 -2.04
C ALA A 96 -14.49 -14.17 -1.16
N ASP A 97 -13.23 -14.28 -0.75
CA ASP A 97 -12.74 -15.37 0.11
C ASP A 97 -13.04 -15.14 1.61
N TYR A 98 -13.64 -14.00 1.96
CA TYR A 98 -13.80 -13.54 3.32
C TYR A 98 -15.25 -13.17 3.63
N ALA A 99 -15.69 -13.45 4.86
CA ALA A 99 -17.01 -13.07 5.34
C ALA A 99 -17.21 -11.54 5.38
N SER A 100 -16.16 -10.78 5.68
CA SER A 100 -16.21 -9.31 5.60
C SER A 100 -14.83 -8.67 5.43
N VAL A 101 -14.78 -7.58 4.67
CA VAL A 101 -13.62 -6.66 4.60
C VAL A 101 -14.12 -5.25 4.85
N ALA A 102 -13.82 -4.68 6.02
CA ALA A 102 -14.34 -3.39 6.45
C ALA A 102 -13.23 -2.43 6.88
N PRO A 103 -13.29 -1.14 6.50
CA PRO A 103 -12.43 -0.13 7.11
C PRO A 103 -12.78 0.01 8.60
N VAL A 104 -11.77 0.11 9.46
CA VAL A 104 -11.95 0.27 10.92
C VAL A 104 -11.37 1.57 11.47
N ALA A 105 -10.78 2.39 10.60
CA ALA A 105 -10.24 3.68 10.97
C ALA A 105 -10.93 4.82 10.21
N THR A 106 -11.09 5.95 10.89
CA THR A 106 -11.61 7.19 10.33
C THR A 106 -10.77 8.36 10.82
N GLY A 107 -10.52 9.34 9.96
CA GLY A 107 -9.69 10.50 10.30
C GLY A 107 -8.20 10.20 10.20
N SER A 108 -7.41 10.81 11.09
CA SER A 108 -5.96 10.64 11.11
C SER A 108 -5.56 9.29 11.70
N VAL A 109 -4.64 8.61 11.03
CA VAL A 109 -4.04 7.35 11.47
C VAL A 109 -2.52 7.48 11.51
N ALA A 110 -1.89 6.74 12.41
CA ALA A 110 -0.44 6.64 12.54
C ALA A 110 0.07 5.30 11.99
N LYS A 111 1.38 5.21 11.79
CA LYS A 111 2.06 3.95 11.46
C LYS A 111 1.72 2.91 12.53
N GLY A 112 1.20 1.76 12.11
CA GLY A 112 0.88 0.63 12.99
C GLY A 112 -0.59 0.57 13.42
N ASP A 113 -1.38 1.61 13.16
CA ASP A 113 -2.82 1.56 13.41
C ASP A 113 -3.50 0.56 12.47
N ALA A 114 -4.48 -0.17 13.01
CA ALA A 114 -5.32 -1.03 12.21
C ALA A 114 -6.25 -0.18 11.34
N VAL A 115 -6.22 -0.41 10.02
CA VAL A 115 -7.03 0.37 9.06
C VAL A 115 -8.12 -0.44 8.35
N ILE A 116 -7.92 -1.76 8.23
CA ILE A 116 -8.90 -2.69 7.63
C ILE A 116 -8.99 -3.93 8.52
N GLU A 117 -10.22 -4.35 8.82
CA GLU A 117 -10.52 -5.65 9.40
C GLU A 117 -10.95 -6.64 8.30
N VAL A 118 -10.40 -7.85 8.36
CA VAL A 118 -10.75 -8.97 7.48
C VAL A 118 -11.26 -10.12 8.35
N LYS A 119 -12.50 -10.56 8.14
CA LYS A 119 -13.11 -11.71 8.83
C LYS A 119 -13.18 -12.89 7.89
N ILE A 120 -12.71 -14.04 8.37
CA ILE A 120 -12.79 -15.34 7.69
C ILE A 120 -14.16 -15.95 7.98
#